data_AF-A0ABD0Q6T7-F1
#
_entry.id   AF-A0ABD0Q6T7-F1
#
_cell.length_a   1.000
_cell.length_b   1.000
_cell.length_c   1.000
_cell.angle_alpha   90.00
_cell.angle_beta   90.00
_cell.angle_gamma   90.00
#
_symmetry.space_group_name_H-M   'P 1'
#
loop_
_entity.id
_entity.type
_entity.pdbx_description
1 polymer ?
#
loop_
_entity_poly.entity_id
_entity_poly.type
_entity_poly.pdbx_seq_one_letter_code
_entity_poly.pdbx_strand_id
1 'polypeptide(L)' 'DSEGIDIMLGVCANGLLIYRDRLRINRFAWPKILKISYKRSNFYIKIRPGE' A
#
# COMPACT_ATOMS: atom_id res chain seq x y z
N ASP A 1 3.46 9.06 -2.54
CA ASP A 1 2.39 8.57 -3.45
C ASP A 1 2.68 9.08 -4.86
N SER A 2 1.73 8.98 -5.81
CA SER A 2 1.89 9.58 -7.14
C SER A 2 1.93 11.11 -7.12
N GLU A 3 1.60 11.74 -6.01
CA GLU A 3 1.67 13.19 -5.77
C GLU A 3 3.00 13.61 -5.11
N GLY A 4 3.94 12.66 -4.92
CA GLY A 4 5.24 12.93 -4.31
C GLY A 4 5.21 13.08 -2.80
N ILE A 5 4.09 12.75 -2.14
CA ILE A 5 3.97 12.83 -0.68
C ILE A 5 4.72 11.66 -0.05
N ASP A 6 5.53 11.97 0.97
CA ASP A 6 6.23 10.96 1.74
C ASP A 6 5.23 10.12 2.56
N ILE A 7 5.38 8.80 2.47
CA ILE A 7 4.53 7.82 3.14
C ILE A 7 5.40 6.69 3.68
N MET A 8 4.99 6.14 4.82
CA MET A 8 5.61 4.93 5.36
C MET A 8 4.71 3.73 5.11
N LEU A 9 5.31 2.62 4.69
CA LEU A 9 4.63 1.34 4.49
C LEU A 9 4.97 0.39 5.63
N GLY A 10 3.94 -0.14 6.29
CA GLY A 10 4.04 -1.23 7.26
C GLY A 10 3.52 -2.53 6.66
N VAL A 11 4.19 -3.65 6.97
CA VAL A 11 3.75 -5.00 6.59
C VAL A 11 3.40 -5.76 7.85
N CYS A 12 2.20 -6.33 7.91
CA CYS A 12 1.78 -7.16 9.03
C CYS A 12 1.01 -8.40 8.56
N ALA A 13 0.77 -9.35 9.47
CA ALA A 13 -0.01 -10.56 9.18
C ALA A 13 -1.39 -10.26 8.55
N ASN A 14 -1.94 -9.08 8.88
CA ASN A 14 -3.28 -8.65 8.50
C ASN A 14 -3.34 -7.82 7.20
N GLY A 15 -2.20 -7.47 6.59
CA GLY A 15 -2.15 -6.69 5.35
C GLY A 15 -0.99 -5.69 5.27
N LEU A 16 -1.10 -4.77 4.31
CA LEU A 16 -0.28 -3.58 4.19
C LEU A 16 -0.94 -2.40 4.91
N LEU A 17 -0.14 -1.62 5.61
CA LEU A 17 -0.53 -0.44 6.34
C LEU A 17 0.18 0.76 5.73
N ILE A 18 -0.55 1.85 5.49
CA ILE A 18 0.04 3.10 5.01
C ILE A 18 -0.07 4.13 6.14
N TYR A 19 1.05 4.77 6.42
CA TYR A 19 1.17 5.82 7.41
C TYR A 19 1.66 7.10 6.76
N ARG A 20 1.17 8.22 7.28
CA ARG A 20 1.63 9.57 7.00
C ARG A 20 1.72 10.31 8.31
N ASP A 21 2.83 10.99 8.58
CA ASP A 21 3.04 11.74 9.83
C ASP A 21 2.78 10.89 11.09
N ARG A 22 3.17 9.61 11.04
CA ARG A 22 2.93 8.57 12.07
C ARG A 22 1.46 8.20 12.30
N LEU A 23 0.53 8.79 11.55
CA LEU A 23 -0.90 8.43 11.57
C LEU A 23 -1.20 7.39 10.49
N ARG A 24 -1.95 6.36 10.84
CA ARG A 24 -2.38 5.32 9.89
C ARG A 24 -3.49 5.87 9.00
N ILE A 25 -3.20 6.04 7.72
CA ILE A 25 -4.14 6.58 6.74
C ILE A 25 -4.92 5.49 6.00
N ASN A 26 -4.31 4.33 5.75
CA ASN A 26 -4.95 3.27 4.97
C ASN A 26 -4.49 1.88 5.39
N ARG A 27 -5.32 0.89 5.09
CA ARG A 27 -5.02 -0.54 5.25
C ARG A 27 -5.52 -1.32 4.04
N PHE A 28 -4.63 -2.11 3.44
CA PHE A 28 -4.96 -3.08 2.40
C PHE A 28 -4.82 -4.49 2.94
N ALA A 29 -5.94 -5.17 3.18
CA ALA A 29 -5.93 -6.57 3.57
C ALA A 29 -5.41 -7.43 2.42
N TRP A 30 -4.67 -8.51 2.74
CA TRP A 30 -4.10 -9.41 1.72
C TRP A 30 -5.10 -9.91 0.68
N PRO A 31 -6.34 -10.32 1.04
CA PRO A 31 -7.30 -10.79 0.05
C PRO A 31 -7.71 -9.74 -1.00
N LYS A 32 -7.56 -8.45 -0.69
CA LYS A 32 -7.86 -7.35 -1.62
C LYS A 32 -6.69 -7.06 -2.57
N ILE A 33 -5.47 -7.52 -2.27
CA ILE A 33 -4.27 -7.29 -3.09
C ILE A 33 -4.15 -8.39 -4.15
N LEU A 34 -4.25 -8.02 -5.42
CA LEU A 34 -4.07 -8.93 -6.56
C LEU A 34 -2.62 -9.15 -6.93
N LYS A 35 -1.81 -8.10 -6.87
CA LYS A 35 -0.41 -8.15 -7.29
C LYS A 35 0.39 -7.05 -6.61
N ILE A 36 1.62 -7.39 -6.24
CA ILE A 36 2.66 -6.44 -5.86
C ILE A 36 3.76 -6.54 -6.91
N SER A 37 4.27 -5.41 -7.39
CA SER A 37 5.37 -5.39 -8.36
C SER A 37 6.28 -4.20 -8.12
N TYR A 38 7.51 -4.31 -8.61
CA TYR A 38 8.54 -3.29 -8.48
C TYR A 38 9.10 -2.94 -9.86
N LYS A 39 9.22 -1.65 -10.17
CA LYS A 39 9.78 -1.15 -11.44
C LYS A 39 10.41 0.22 -11.23
N ARG A 40 11.68 0.39 -11.62
CA ARG A 40 12.40 1.69 -11.58
C ARG A 40 12.23 2.40 -10.23
N SER A 41 12.57 1.72 -9.13
CA SER A 41 12.44 2.26 -7.77
C SER A 41 11.02 2.57 -7.29
N ASN A 42 10.00 2.13 -8.03
CA ASN A 42 8.60 2.30 -7.67
C ASN A 42 7.95 0.95 -7.37
N PHE A 43 7.20 0.89 -6.27
CA PHE A 43 6.32 -0.23 -5.95
C PHE A 43 4.90 0.04 -6.47
N TYR A 44 4.28 -0.97 -7.06
CA TYR A 44 2.92 -0.94 -7.57
C TYR A 44 2.10 -2.05 -6.94
N ILE A 45 0.93 -1.69 -6.43
CA ILE A 45 -0.02 -2.63 -5.86
C ILE A 45 -1.28 -2.59 -6.72
N LYS A 46 -1.64 -3.73 -7.30
CA LYS A 46 -2.93 -3.91 -7.97
C LYS A 46 -3.93 -4.42 -6.94
N ILE A 47 -5.01 -3.69 -6.75
CA ILE A 47 -6.12 -4.06 -5.85
C ILE A 47 -7.27 -4.65 -6.69
N ARG A 48 -8.05 -5.55 -6.11
CA ARG A 48 -9.29 -6.05 -6.73
C ARG A 48 -10.26 -4.88 -6.96
N PRO A 49 -10.77 -4.67 -8.20
CA PRO A 49 -11.87 -3.75 -8.42
C PRO A 49 -13.16 -4.39 -7.89
N GLY A 50 -13.86 -3.69 -6.99
CA GLY A 50 -15.08 -4.19 -6.36
C GLY A 50 -14.87 -4.60 -4.90
N GLU A 51 -14.88 -3.59 -4.04
CA GLU A 51 -15.74 -3.36 -2.86
C GLU A 51 -15.46 -1.93 -2.39
#